data_AF-A0AAX3FX70-F1
#
_entry.id   AF-A0AAX3FX70-F1
#
_cell.length_a   1.000
_cell.length_b   1.000
_cell.length_c   1.000
_cell.angle_alpha   90.00
_cell.angle_beta   90.00
_cell.angle_gamma   90.00
#
_symmetry.space_group_name_H-M   'P 1'
#
loop_
_entity.id
_entity.type
_entity.pdbx_description
1 polymer ?
#
loop_
_entity_poly.entity_id
_entity_poly.type
_entity_poly.pdbx_seq_one_letter_code
_entity_poly.pdbx_strand_id
1 'polypeptide(L)'
;MTAQTHDWLHGRLGTLVLWALLIGFESAGQIATKVGGDQLGQMDFNLQWLAAVAVNPGVLLAIACYIGAFFVWMLILRRSSLSLAFPLSSLVFVVVLLGSWLGLGEQISLLHWVGVFVIIGGIALLAEGEEA
;
A
#
# COMPACT_ATOMS: atom_id res chain seq x y z
N MET A 1 -26.91 25.45 -16.52
CA MET A 1 -25.79 24.62 -17.00
C MET A 1 -25.55 23.51 -15.99
N THR A 2 -26.18 22.36 -16.17
CA THR A 2 -25.95 21.16 -15.36
C THR A 2 -24.61 20.57 -15.77
N ALA A 3 -23.56 20.80 -14.98
CA ALA A 3 -22.34 20.04 -15.11
C ALA A 3 -22.69 18.59 -14.77
N GLN A 4 -22.85 17.76 -15.81
CA GLN A 4 -22.78 16.31 -15.65
C GLN A 4 -21.33 15.99 -15.31
N THR A 5 -20.99 16.10 -14.03
CA THR A 5 -19.73 15.60 -13.51
C THR A 5 -19.78 14.09 -13.67
N HIS A 6 -18.92 13.54 -14.53
CA HIS A 6 -18.85 12.12 -14.82
C HIS A 6 -18.61 11.37 -13.50
N ASP A 7 -19.67 10.76 -12.95
CA ASP A 7 -19.66 10.11 -11.63
C ASP A 7 -19.00 8.72 -11.67
N TRP A 8 -17.94 8.60 -12.48
CA TRP A 8 -17.23 7.35 -12.73
C TRP A 8 -16.61 6.77 -11.46
N LEU A 9 -16.29 7.64 -10.49
CA LEU A 9 -15.78 7.28 -9.17
C LEU A 9 -16.73 6.36 -8.38
N HIS A 10 -18.03 6.42 -8.65
CA HIS A 10 -19.05 5.61 -7.97
C HIS A 10 -19.32 4.26 -8.64
N GLY A 11 -18.78 4.02 -9.85
CA GLY A 11 -18.90 2.75 -10.54
C GLY A 11 -17.95 1.67 -10.01
N ARG A 12 -18.26 0.39 -10.31
CA ARG A 12 -17.38 -0.77 -10.01
C ARG A 12 -15.94 -0.54 -10.47
N LEU A 13 -15.78 0.06 -11.65
CA LEU A 13 -14.48 0.38 -12.22
C LEU A 13 -13.71 1.42 -11.37
N GLY A 14 -14.37 2.47 -10.91
CA GLY A 14 -13.78 3.45 -9.99
C GLY A 14 -13.37 2.85 -8.65
N THR A 15 -14.08 1.81 -8.17
CA THR A 15 -13.67 1.03 -7.00
C THR A 15 -12.38 0.26 -7.23
N LEU A 16 -12.31 -0.50 -8.32
CA LEU A 16 -11.12 -1.25 -8.69
C LEU A 16 -9.90 -0.36 -8.89
N VAL A 17 -10.06 0.79 -9.56
CA VAL A 17 -8.94 1.71 -9.81
C VAL A 17 -8.39 2.29 -8.52
N LEU A 18 -9.25 2.74 -7.60
CA LEU A 18 -8.77 3.27 -6.32
C LEU A 18 -8.10 2.19 -5.45
N TRP A 19 -8.59 0.95 -5.46
CA TRP A 19 -7.89 -0.16 -4.79
C TRP A 19 -6.53 -0.46 -5.42
N ALA A 20 -6.45 -0.50 -6.75
CA ALA A 20 -5.18 -0.68 -7.46
C ALA A 20 -4.20 0.45 -7.16
N LEU A 21 -4.68 1.71 -7.11
CA LEU A 21 -3.88 2.86 -6.74
C LEU A 21 -3.39 2.80 -5.29
N LEU A 22 -4.26 2.39 -4.36
CA LEU A 22 -3.88 2.23 -2.94
C LEU A 22 -2.77 1.19 -2.82
N ILE A 23 -2.99 0.00 -3.39
CA ILE A 23 -2.03 -1.10 -3.35
C ILE A 23 -0.70 -0.68 -4.00
N GLY A 24 -0.77 0.00 -5.15
CA GLY A 24 0.40 0.53 -5.84
C GLY A 24 1.18 1.55 -5.02
N PHE A 25 0.50 2.56 -4.45
CA PHE A 25 1.17 3.58 -3.64
C PHE A 25 1.74 3.02 -2.35
N GLU A 26 0.97 2.22 -1.60
CA GLU A 26 1.44 1.62 -0.35
C GLU A 26 2.64 0.70 -0.60
N SER A 27 2.55 -0.20 -1.59
CA SER A 27 3.66 -1.13 -1.88
C SER A 27 4.91 -0.39 -2.40
N ALA A 28 4.75 0.55 -3.34
CA ALA A 28 5.87 1.35 -3.82
C ALA A 28 6.49 2.20 -2.69
N GLY A 29 5.66 2.76 -1.80
CA GLY A 29 6.10 3.51 -0.64
C GLY A 29 6.92 2.67 0.34
N GLN A 30 6.48 1.44 0.64
CA GLN A 30 7.21 0.51 1.50
C GLN A 30 8.56 0.11 0.90
N ILE A 31 8.60 -0.25 -0.39
CA ILE A 31 9.85 -0.60 -1.07
C ILE A 31 10.80 0.60 -1.14
N ALA A 32 10.30 1.80 -1.47
CA ALA A 32 11.09 3.02 -1.47
C ALA A 32 11.62 3.37 -0.06
N THR A 33 10.82 3.14 0.98
CA THR A 33 11.23 3.32 2.38
C THR A 33 12.38 2.37 2.71
N LYS A 34 12.30 1.10 2.32
CA LYS A 34 13.36 0.11 2.53
C LYS A 34 14.65 0.54 1.82
N VAL A 35 14.57 0.92 0.55
CA VAL A 35 15.72 1.36 -0.25
C VAL A 35 16.37 2.62 0.35
N GLY A 36 15.57 3.63 0.73
CA GLY A 36 16.07 4.84 1.37
C GLY A 36 16.68 4.57 2.75
N GLY A 37 16.06 3.68 3.53
CA GLY A 37 16.54 3.24 4.84
C GLY A 37 17.89 2.54 4.76
N ASP A 38 18.08 1.63 3.80
CA ASP A 38 19.36 0.92 3.61
C ASP A 38 20.50 1.87 3.24
N GLN A 39 20.24 2.89 2.42
CA GLN A 39 21.23 3.91 2.04
C GLN A 39 21.68 4.77 3.23
N LEU A 40 20.81 4.95 4.21
CA LEU A 40 21.04 5.78 5.39
C LEU A 40 21.39 4.95 6.64
N GLY A 41 21.37 3.62 6.55
CA GLY A 41 21.43 2.71 7.69
C GLY A 41 22.76 2.69 8.46
N GLN A 42 23.83 3.23 7.88
CA GLN A 42 25.15 3.33 8.52
C GLN A 42 25.36 4.65 9.27
N MET A 43 24.42 5.59 9.18
CA MET A 43 24.50 6.88 9.85
C MET A 43 23.82 6.80 11.24
N ASP A 44 24.46 7.40 12.25
CA ASP A 44 23.85 7.54 13.57
C ASP A 44 22.63 8.46 13.55
N PHE A 45 21.65 8.19 14.40
CA PHE A 45 20.45 9.02 14.51
C PHE A 45 20.80 10.40 15.11
N ASN A 46 20.95 11.41 14.26
CA ASN A 46 21.30 12.78 14.62
C ASN A 46 20.77 13.81 13.60
N LEU A 47 21.09 15.09 13.78
CA LEU A 47 20.64 16.16 12.86
C LEU A 47 21.18 16.01 11.43
N GLN A 48 22.36 15.40 11.25
CA GLN A 48 22.92 15.15 9.93
C GLN A 48 22.16 14.01 9.22
N TRP A 49 21.77 12.97 9.97
CA TRP A 49 20.88 11.93 9.45
C TRP A 49 19.54 12.52 8.99
N LEU A 50 18.93 13.40 9.79
CA LEU A 50 17.68 14.08 9.39
C LEU A 50 17.85 14.93 8.12
N ALA A 51 18.96 15.65 7.99
CA ALA A 51 19.26 16.40 6.78
C ALA A 51 19.45 15.47 5.56
N ALA A 52 20.10 14.31 5.74
CA ALA A 52 20.28 13.31 4.69
C ALA A 52 18.94 12.66 4.28
N VAL A 53 18.08 12.34 5.24
CA VAL A 53 16.71 11.85 5.00
C VAL A 53 15.92 12.83 4.15
N ALA A 54 16.00 14.13 4.46
CA ALA A 54 15.24 15.17 3.77
C ALA A 54 15.60 15.34 2.28
N VAL A 55 16.77 14.86 1.85
CA VAL A 55 17.23 14.94 0.45
C VAL A 55 17.36 13.56 -0.21
N ASN A 56 17.11 12.47 0.51
CA ASN A 56 17.24 11.12 -0.04
C ASN A 56 16.11 10.83 -1.04
N PRO A 57 16.40 10.51 -2.31
CA PRO A 57 15.37 10.28 -3.33
C PRO A 57 14.41 9.13 -2.98
N GLY A 58 14.90 8.06 -2.35
CA GLY A 58 14.07 6.93 -1.92
C GLY A 58 13.08 7.32 -0.83
N VAL A 59 13.53 8.10 0.15
CA VAL A 59 12.65 8.62 1.21
C VAL A 59 11.64 9.62 0.65
N LEU A 60 12.06 10.54 -0.22
CA LEU A 60 11.16 11.50 -0.85
C LEU A 60 10.07 10.81 -1.70
N LEU A 61 10.45 9.76 -2.44
CA LEU A 61 9.50 8.92 -3.17
C LEU A 61 8.53 8.22 -2.21
N ALA A 62 9.04 7.64 -1.12
CA ALA A 62 8.19 7.01 -0.11
C ALA A 62 7.16 7.98 0.49
N ILE A 63 7.59 9.20 0.84
CA ILE A 63 6.72 10.27 1.34
C ILE A 63 5.64 10.62 0.30
N ALA A 64 6.03 10.81 -0.97
CA ALA A 64 5.07 11.11 -2.03
C ALA A 64 4.04 9.98 -2.22
N CYS A 65 4.49 8.72 -2.17
CA CYS A 65 3.62 7.55 -2.20
C CYS A 65 2.65 7.52 -1.03
N TYR A 66 3.10 7.74 0.21
CA TYR A 66 2.22 7.74 1.39
C TYR A 66 1.22 8.89 1.38
N ILE A 67 1.59 10.08 0.90
CA ILE A 67 0.64 11.19 0.71
C ILE A 67 -0.43 10.78 -0.32
N GLY A 68 -0.03 10.16 -1.43
CA GLY A 68 -0.96 9.64 -2.43
C GLY A 68 -1.89 8.56 -1.85
N ALA A 69 -1.32 7.58 -1.14
CA ALA A 69 -2.06 6.51 -0.47
C ALA A 69 -3.08 7.06 0.52
N PHE A 70 -2.72 8.08 1.31
CA PHE A 70 -3.63 8.71 2.26
C PHE A 70 -4.88 9.29 1.58
N PHE A 71 -4.72 10.02 0.48
CA PHE A 71 -5.87 10.55 -0.26
C PHE A 71 -6.72 9.45 -0.89
N VAL A 72 -6.08 8.44 -1.48
CA VAL A 72 -6.80 7.29 -2.07
C VAL A 72 -7.57 6.53 -0.99
N TRP A 73 -6.97 6.30 0.17
CA TRP A 73 -7.60 5.65 1.31
C TRP A 73 -8.81 6.43 1.81
N MET A 74 -8.70 7.75 1.93
CA MET A 74 -9.83 8.61 2.26
C MET A 74 -10.97 8.47 1.25
N LEU A 75 -10.66 8.38 -0.05
CA LEU A 75 -11.67 8.15 -1.09
C LEU A 75 -12.32 6.75 -1.00
N ILE A 76 -11.55 5.72 -0.63
CA ILE A 76 -12.08 4.37 -0.39
C ILE A 76 -13.04 4.39 0.81
N LEU A 77 -12.65 5.00 1.93
CA LEU A 77 -13.46 5.06 3.14
C LEU A 77 -14.73 5.91 3.01
N ARG A 78 -14.81 6.81 2.01
CA ARG A 78 -16.04 7.56 1.72
C ARG A 78 -17.18 6.67 1.17
N ARG A 79 -16.88 5.47 0.69
CA ARG A 79 -17.84 4.56 0.05
C ARG A 79 -17.86 3.15 0.63
N SER A 80 -16.97 2.85 1.56
CA SER A 80 -16.85 1.56 2.23
C SER A 80 -16.73 1.79 3.72
N SER A 81 -17.34 0.92 4.52
CA SER A 81 -17.10 0.94 5.97
C SER A 81 -15.63 0.61 6.24
N LEU A 82 -15.08 1.19 7.30
CA LEU A 82 -13.71 0.90 7.70
C LEU A 82 -13.55 -0.58 8.09
N SER A 83 -14.59 -1.21 8.64
CA SER A 83 -14.60 -2.64 8.98
C SER A 83 -14.47 -3.56 7.77
N LEU A 84 -14.98 -3.14 6.60
CA LEU A 84 -14.86 -3.84 5.31
C LEU A 84 -13.51 -3.57 4.66
N ALA A 85 -13.17 -2.28 4.55
CA ALA A 85 -12.00 -1.86 3.78
C ALA A 85 -10.70 -2.27 4.47
N PHE A 86 -10.64 -2.25 5.80
CA PHE A 86 -9.40 -2.52 6.52
C PHE A 86 -8.88 -3.96 6.31
N PRO A 87 -9.70 -5.02 6.37
CA PRO A 87 -9.24 -6.35 5.98
C PRO A 87 -8.75 -6.44 4.53
N LEU A 88 -9.47 -5.84 3.58
CA LEU A 88 -9.09 -5.85 2.16
C LEU A 88 -7.77 -5.14 1.90
N SER A 89 -7.40 -4.12 2.70
CA SER A 89 -6.11 -3.45 2.57
C SER A 89 -4.93 -4.36 2.90
N SER A 90 -5.15 -5.50 3.56
CA SER A 90 -4.13 -6.53 3.78
C SER A 90 -3.57 -7.11 2.48
N LEU A 91 -4.24 -6.95 1.33
CA LEU A 91 -3.68 -7.28 0.01
C LEU A 91 -2.40 -6.50 -0.31
N VAL A 92 -2.21 -5.32 0.29
CA VAL A 92 -0.95 -4.57 0.23
C VAL A 92 0.23 -5.44 0.68
N PHE A 93 0.06 -6.23 1.74
CA PHE A 93 1.12 -7.09 2.27
C PHE A 93 1.60 -8.10 1.22
N VAL A 94 0.68 -8.69 0.45
CA VAL A 94 1.02 -9.66 -0.60
C VAL A 94 1.88 -8.98 -1.68
N VAL A 95 1.52 -7.76 -2.08
CA VAL A 95 2.26 -7.02 -3.10
C VAL A 95 3.60 -6.51 -2.58
N VAL A 96 3.67 -6.08 -1.32
CA VAL A 96 4.95 -5.73 -0.67
C VAL A 96 5.88 -6.93 -0.63
N LEU A 97 5.39 -8.11 -0.22
CA LEU A 97 6.19 -9.33 -0.18
C LEU A 97 6.71 -9.72 -1.57
N LEU A 98 5.85 -9.66 -2.59
CA LEU A 98 6.23 -9.89 -3.98
C LEU A 98 7.25 -8.86 -4.47
N GLY A 99 7.06 -7.59 -4.11
CA GLY A 99 7.99 -6.50 -4.44
C GLY A 99 9.35 -6.67 -3.77
N SER A 100 9.38 -7.13 -2.52
CA SER A 100 10.60 -7.49 -1.80
C SER A 100 11.32 -8.67 -2.45
N TRP A 101 10.58 -9.72 -2.80
CA TRP A 101 11.17 -10.91 -3.43
C TRP A 101 11.74 -10.61 -4.83
N LEU A 102 10.95 -9.96 -5.69
CA LEU A 102 11.31 -9.70 -7.09
C LEU A 102 12.20 -8.47 -7.27
N GLY A 103 11.95 -7.41 -6.50
CA GLY A 103 12.61 -6.12 -6.64
C GLY A 103 13.87 -5.97 -5.79
N LEU A 104 13.84 -6.48 -4.55
CA LEU A 104 14.98 -6.40 -3.62
C LEU A 104 15.81 -7.70 -3.56
N GLY A 105 15.30 -8.79 -4.15
CA GLY A 105 15.98 -10.09 -4.13
C GLY A 105 15.97 -10.77 -2.75
N GLU A 106 15.07 -10.36 -1.85
CA GLU A 106 14.95 -10.94 -0.51
C GLU A 106 14.48 -12.39 -0.58
N GLN A 107 15.12 -13.32 0.13
CA GLN A 107 14.69 -14.71 0.13
C GLN A 107 13.48 -14.92 1.05
N ILE A 108 12.32 -15.16 0.46
CA ILE A 108 11.09 -15.49 1.17
C ILE A 108 11.02 -16.99 1.44
N SER A 109 10.91 -17.38 2.71
CA SER A 109 10.81 -18.79 3.09
C SER A 109 9.48 -19.42 2.67
N LEU A 110 9.44 -20.74 2.49
CA LEU A 110 8.22 -21.48 2.15
C LEU A 110 7.08 -21.25 3.17
N LEU A 111 7.43 -21.11 4.46
CA LEU A 111 6.46 -20.85 5.52
C LEU A 111 5.80 -19.47 5.38
N HIS A 112 6.54 -18.45 4.92
CA HIS A 112 5.96 -17.13 4.63
C HIS A 112 4.92 -17.23 3.50
N TRP A 113 5.19 -18.01 2.46
CA TRP A 113 4.22 -18.25 1.38
C TRP A 113 2.95 -18.93 1.90
N VAL A 114 3.08 -19.92 2.78
CA VAL A 114 1.91 -20.52 3.46
C VAL A 114 1.12 -19.46 4.22
N GLY A 115 1.80 -18.58 4.98
CA GLY A 115 1.16 -17.46 5.67
C GLY A 115 0.40 -16.52 4.72
N VAL A 116 0.96 -16.21 3.54
CA VAL A 116 0.28 -15.42 2.51
C VAL A 116 -1.02 -16.08 2.05
N PHE A 117 -0.99 -17.39 1.78
CA PHE A 117 -2.20 -18.12 1.39
C PHE A 117 -3.26 -18.10 2.49
N VAL A 118 -2.85 -18.19 3.76
CA VAL A 118 -3.77 -18.07 4.91
C VAL A 118 -4.37 -16.67 4.99
N ILE A 119 -3.59 -15.61 4.79
CA ILE A 119 -4.09 -14.22 4.77
C ILE A 119 -5.11 -14.05 3.64
N ILE A 120 -4.78 -14.50 2.42
CA ILE A 120 -5.70 -14.42 1.27
C ILE A 120 -7.00 -15.19 1.55
N GLY A 121 -6.90 -16.40 2.13
CA GLY A 121 -8.06 -17.18 2.55
C GLY A 121 -8.92 -16.47 3.60
N GLY A 122 -8.29 -15.85 4.60
CA GLY A 122 -8.98 -15.06 5.62
C GLY A 122 -9.72 -13.84 5.04
N ILE A 123 -9.12 -13.17 4.06
CA ILE A 123 -9.76 -12.05 3.34
C ILE A 123 -10.98 -12.55 2.55
N ALA A 124 -10.87 -13.70 1.87
CA ALA A 124 -11.98 -14.29 1.13
C ALA A 124 -13.17 -14.64 2.06
N LEU A 125 -12.90 -15.22 3.23
CA LEU A 125 -13.92 -15.52 4.23
C LEU A 125 -14.61 -14.27 4.76
N LEU A 126 -13.87 -13.19 4.99
CA LEU A 126 -14.44 -11.91 5.43
C LEU A 126 -15.36 -11.32 4.37
N ALA A 127 -14.98 -11.39 3.09
CA ALA A 127 -15.80 -10.91 1.99
C ALA A 127 -17.14 -11.68 1.86
N GLU A 128 -17.15 -13.00 2.11
CA GLU A 128 -18.38 -13.80 2.12
C GLU A 128 -19.30 -13.47 3.31
N GLY A 129 -18.71 -13.20 4.49
CA GLY A 129 -19.47 -12.86 5.70
C GLY A 129 -20.22 -11.52 5.63
N GLU A 130 -19.89 -10.67 4.66
CA GLU A 130 -20.59 -9.40 4.42
C GLU A 130 -21.73 -9.50 3.40
N GLU A 131 -21.78 -10.56 2.60
CA GLU A 131 -22.90 -10.83 1.69
C GLU A 131 -24.06 -11.58 2.38
N ALA A 132 -23.84 -12.09 3.60
CA ALA A 132 -24.79 -12.86 4.41
C ALA A 132 -25.51 -11.99 5.46
#